data_AF-A1T0R9-F1
#
_entry.id   AF-A1T0R9-F1
#
_cell.length_a   1.000
_cell.length_b   1.000
_cell.length_c   1.000
_cell.angle_alpha   90.00
_cell.angle_beta   90.00
_cell.angle_gamma   90.00
#
_symmetry.space_group_name_H-M   'P 1'
#
loop_
_entity.id
_entity.type
_entity.pdbx_description
1 polymer ?
#
loop_
_entity_poly.entity_id
_entity_poly.type
_entity_poly.pdbx_seq_one_letter_code
_entity_poly.pdbx_strand_id
1 'polypeptide(L)'
;MKKAIPCHLIAGFLGSGKTTFIKQLLTYKPVGEKWAVLVNESGNNPYSDQYYKTNNIFISEVYGGCLCCSAGMPFRVALNNLIKQVRPDRLFIEPSGAGHLSNIKQLLQGPFYQQVVQVKPIICILSEWQLSDQKYAENKNYQALAAQADKLCIKSHLSNEQAIKMARKYAPPLYFLQGTKTDLDFIERL
;
A
#
# COMPACT_ATOMS: atom_id res chain seq x y z
N MET A 1 20.29 11.26 15.97
CA MET A 1 19.57 9.98 15.81
C MET A 1 18.89 9.97 14.45
N LYS A 2 18.92 8.86 13.69
CA LYS A 2 18.22 8.78 12.39
C LYS A 2 16.71 8.83 12.66
N LYS A 3 15.96 9.66 11.92
CA LYS A 3 14.48 9.73 12.03
C LYS A 3 13.88 8.35 11.68
N ALA A 4 12.74 8.02 12.29
CA ALA A 4 11.99 6.82 11.95
C ALA A 4 11.60 6.84 10.46
N ILE A 5 11.62 5.67 9.82
CA ILE A 5 11.41 5.51 8.38
C ILE A 5 9.92 5.73 8.07
N PRO A 6 9.52 6.74 7.26
CA PRO A 6 8.14 6.88 6.81
C PRO A 6 7.68 5.60 6.10
N CYS A 7 6.59 5.01 6.59
CA CYS A 7 6.03 3.75 6.11
C CYS A 7 4.62 3.97 5.59
N HIS A 8 4.43 3.79 4.29
CA HIS A 8 3.17 3.96 3.59
C HIS A 8 2.54 2.61 3.27
N LEU A 9 1.36 2.35 3.82
CA LEU A 9 0.57 1.15 3.48
C LEU A 9 -0.38 1.51 2.34
N ILE A 10 -0.18 0.88 1.19
CA ILE A 10 -1.03 1.06 0.00
C ILE A 10 -1.87 -0.20 -0.19
N ALA A 11 -3.09 -0.15 0.32
CA ALA A 11 -4.07 -1.24 0.34
C ALA A 11 -5.12 -1.11 -0.77
N GLY A 12 -6.01 -2.09 -0.84
CA GLY A 12 -7.05 -2.18 -1.86
C GLY A 12 -7.22 -3.63 -2.34
N PHE A 13 -8.41 -3.95 -2.82
CA PHE A 13 -8.75 -5.31 -3.22
C PHE A 13 -7.91 -5.80 -4.43
N LEU A 14 -7.94 -7.09 -4.73
CA LEU A 14 -7.21 -7.62 -5.89
C LEU A 14 -7.68 -6.92 -7.17
N GLY A 15 -6.73 -6.46 -7.99
CA GLY A 15 -7.04 -5.72 -9.23
C GLY A 15 -7.43 -4.24 -9.04
N SER A 16 -7.31 -3.66 -7.84
CA SER A 16 -7.58 -2.23 -7.62
C SER A 16 -6.50 -1.29 -8.17
N GLY A 17 -5.33 -1.83 -8.56
CA GLY A 17 -4.23 -1.05 -9.15
C GLY A 17 -3.13 -0.61 -8.18
N LYS A 18 -3.06 -1.17 -6.97
CA LYS A 18 -2.00 -0.93 -5.96
C LYS A 18 -0.59 -0.96 -6.54
N THR A 19 -0.20 -2.08 -7.12
CA THR A 19 1.12 -2.29 -7.71
C THR A 19 1.44 -1.22 -8.75
N THR A 20 0.49 -0.96 -9.67
CA THR A 20 0.67 0.06 -10.71
C THR A 20 0.85 1.44 -10.10
N PHE A 21 0.08 1.78 -9.08
CA PHE A 21 0.19 3.06 -8.40
C PHE A 21 1.53 3.22 -7.68
N ILE A 22 1.97 2.20 -6.92
CA ILE A 22 3.30 2.21 -6.29
C ILE A 22 4.37 2.41 -7.36
N LYS A 23 4.37 1.64 -8.44
CA LYS A 23 5.33 1.78 -9.54
C LYS A 23 5.36 3.20 -10.11
N GLN A 24 4.20 3.84 -10.29
CA GLN A 24 4.12 5.22 -10.73
C GLN A 24 4.78 6.17 -9.72
N LEU A 25 4.52 6.02 -8.42
CA LEU A 25 5.16 6.82 -7.37
C LEU A 25 6.69 6.66 -7.38
N LEU A 26 7.18 5.44 -7.58
CA LEU A 26 8.61 5.14 -7.61
C LEU A 26 9.36 5.91 -8.71
N THR A 27 8.69 6.28 -9.81
CA THR A 27 9.30 7.09 -10.89
C THR A 27 9.63 8.52 -10.44
N TYR A 28 9.00 9.00 -9.37
CA TYR A 28 9.21 10.34 -8.81
C TYR A 28 10.10 10.34 -7.56
N LYS A 29 10.75 9.23 -7.25
CA LYS A 29 11.65 9.12 -6.09
C LYS A 29 12.72 10.22 -6.13
N PRO A 30 12.96 10.96 -5.02
CA PRO A 30 14.05 11.92 -4.93
C PRO A 30 15.43 11.28 -5.20
N VAL A 31 16.32 12.04 -5.83
CA VAL A 31 17.71 11.65 -6.04
C VAL A 31 18.40 11.53 -4.68
N GLY A 32 19.22 10.48 -4.50
CA GLY A 32 19.95 10.24 -3.26
C GLY A 32 19.19 9.46 -2.18
N GLU A 33 17.86 9.34 -2.28
CA GLU A 33 17.10 8.50 -1.34
C GLU A 33 17.12 7.02 -1.73
N LYS A 34 17.13 6.14 -0.72
CA LYS A 34 16.88 4.70 -0.89
C LYS A 34 15.44 4.39 -0.51
N TRP A 35 14.66 3.87 -1.44
CA TRP A 35 13.29 3.44 -1.16
C TRP A 35 13.19 1.93 -1.13
N ALA A 36 12.35 1.43 -0.24
CA ALA A 36 12.06 0.01 -0.10
C ALA A 36 10.58 -0.26 -0.34
N VAL A 37 10.25 -1.36 -1.01
CA VAL A 37 8.89 -1.85 -1.17
C VAL A 37 8.82 -3.27 -0.65
N LEU A 38 7.93 -3.52 0.30
CA LEU A 38 7.63 -4.86 0.80
C LEU A 38 6.27 -5.29 0.22
N VAL A 39 6.27 -6.35 -0.56
CA VAL A 39 5.09 -6.83 -1.28
C VAL A 39 4.72 -8.22 -0.82
N ASN A 40 3.41 -8.48 -0.75
CA ASN A 40 2.91 -9.82 -0.45
C ASN A 40 2.18 -10.36 -1.68
N GLU A 41 2.90 -11.08 -2.53
CA GLU A 41 2.37 -11.62 -3.78
C GLU A 41 2.56 -13.14 -3.84
N SER A 42 1.48 -13.83 -4.24
CA SER A 42 1.47 -15.25 -4.57
C SER A 42 1.80 -15.43 -6.06
N GLY A 43 3.08 -15.54 -6.40
CA GLY A 43 3.50 -16.29 -7.59
C GLY A 43 3.93 -15.53 -8.86
N ASN A 44 3.80 -14.20 -8.96
CA ASN A 44 4.38 -13.44 -10.08
C ASN A 44 4.89 -12.09 -9.59
N ASN A 45 6.21 -11.90 -9.46
CA ASN A 45 6.79 -10.62 -9.03
C ASN A 45 6.60 -9.57 -10.13
N PRO A 46 5.69 -8.60 -10.00
CA PRO A 46 5.50 -7.60 -11.05
C PRO A 46 6.67 -6.61 -11.09
N TYR A 47 7.54 -6.61 -10.08
CA TYR A 47 8.68 -5.70 -9.94
C TYR A 47 10.02 -6.33 -10.37
N SER A 48 10.01 -7.30 -11.27
CA SER A 48 11.19 -8.03 -11.75
C SER A 48 12.19 -7.21 -12.59
N ASP A 49 12.15 -5.87 -12.50
CA ASP A 49 12.93 -4.99 -13.35
C ASP A 49 14.28 -4.64 -12.71
N GLN A 50 15.36 -4.85 -13.47
CA GLN A 50 16.71 -4.42 -13.12
C GLN A 50 16.78 -2.90 -12.89
N TYR A 51 15.87 -2.14 -13.49
CA TYR A 51 15.64 -0.71 -13.28
C TYR A 51 15.58 -0.31 -11.80
N TYR A 52 14.96 -1.11 -10.93
CA TYR A 52 14.75 -0.68 -9.54
C TYR A 52 16.07 -0.62 -8.77
N LYS A 53 16.94 -1.62 -8.95
CA LYS A 53 18.23 -1.66 -8.25
C LYS A 53 19.16 -0.52 -8.67
N THR A 54 19.19 -0.19 -9.97
CA THR A 54 20.01 0.93 -10.47
C THR A 54 19.52 2.30 -9.97
N ASN A 55 18.25 2.39 -9.59
CA ASN A 55 17.64 3.61 -9.07
C ASN A 55 17.53 3.65 -7.54
N ASN A 56 18.28 2.83 -6.79
CA ASN A 56 18.19 2.75 -5.31
C ASN A 56 16.79 2.41 -4.78
N ILE A 57 16.05 1.58 -5.53
CA ILE A 57 14.77 1.02 -5.12
C ILE A 57 14.95 -0.47 -4.87
N PHE A 58 14.54 -0.91 -3.67
CA PHE A 58 14.76 -2.26 -3.20
C PHE A 58 13.42 -2.93 -2.91
N ILE A 59 13.20 -4.10 -3.50
CA ILE A 59 11.90 -4.76 -3.44
C ILE A 59 12.10 -6.12 -2.82
N SER A 60 11.28 -6.42 -1.81
CA SER A 60 11.31 -7.67 -1.07
C SER A 60 9.91 -8.25 -1.04
N GLU A 61 9.83 -9.56 -1.21
CA GLU A 61 8.57 -10.29 -1.20
C GLU A 61 8.43 -11.07 0.11
N VAL A 62 7.20 -11.18 0.59
CA VAL A 62 6.84 -12.06 1.69
C VAL A 62 6.29 -13.36 1.12
N TYR A 63 7.05 -14.45 1.24
CA TYR A 63 6.63 -15.79 0.80
C TYR A 63 5.95 -16.57 1.93
N GLY A 64 4.95 -17.40 1.59
CA GLY A 64 4.52 -18.52 2.44
C GLY A 64 3.40 -18.28 3.47
N GLY A 65 2.50 -17.32 3.26
CA GLY A 65 1.29 -17.20 4.09
C GLY A 65 0.60 -15.84 3.97
N CYS A 66 -0.70 -15.77 4.28
CA CYS A 66 -1.39 -14.48 4.34
C CYS A 66 -0.73 -13.60 5.42
N LEU A 67 -0.36 -12.35 5.07
CA LEU A 67 0.05 -11.28 5.99
C LEU A 67 -0.81 -11.15 7.25
N CYS A 68 -2.02 -11.69 7.20
CA CYS A 68 -3.12 -11.42 8.08
C CYS A 68 -3.50 -12.58 9.03
N CYS A 69 -3.05 -13.83 8.79
CA CYS A 69 -3.44 -14.99 9.61
C CYS A 69 -2.24 -15.54 10.39
N SER A 70 -2.11 -15.25 11.70
CA SER A 70 -1.14 -15.88 12.63
C SER A 70 0.34 -15.90 12.20
N ALA A 71 0.66 -15.34 11.03
CA ALA A 71 1.89 -15.48 10.26
C ALA A 71 2.62 -14.13 10.20
N GLY A 72 2.70 -13.45 11.36
CA GLY A 72 3.52 -12.25 11.51
C GLY A 72 5.01 -12.54 11.29
N MET A 73 5.46 -13.81 11.36
CA MET A 73 6.88 -14.13 11.30
C MET A 73 7.50 -13.95 9.91
N PRO A 74 6.96 -14.50 8.80
CA PRO A 74 7.49 -14.23 7.45
C PRO A 74 7.56 -12.73 7.13
N PHE A 75 6.50 -11.98 7.46
CA PHE A 75 6.48 -10.53 7.30
C PHE A 75 7.56 -9.84 8.13
N ARG A 76 7.67 -10.15 9.44
CA ARG A 76 8.69 -9.58 10.33
C ARG A 76 10.09 -9.89 9.84
N VAL A 77 10.35 -11.11 9.40
CA VAL A 77 11.66 -11.53 8.87
C VAL A 77 12.00 -10.73 7.62
N ALA A 78 11.10 -10.68 6.63
CA ALA A 78 11.31 -9.93 5.40
C ALA A 78 11.51 -8.43 5.69
N LEU A 79 10.64 -7.84 6.51
CA LEU A 79 10.74 -6.44 6.92
C LEU A 79 12.05 -6.12 7.65
N ASN A 80 12.44 -6.95 8.62
CA ASN A 80 13.67 -6.75 9.39
C ASN A 80 14.90 -6.86 8.50
N ASN A 81 14.93 -7.87 7.62
CA ASN A 81 16.03 -8.05 6.67
C ASN A 81 16.13 -6.86 5.72
N LEU A 82 15.00 -6.42 5.15
CA LEU A 82 14.93 -5.27 4.26
C LEU A 82 15.43 -3.99 4.93
N ILE A 83 14.95 -3.69 6.14
CA ILE A 83 15.37 -2.52 6.91
C ILE A 83 16.87 -2.60 7.24
N LYS A 84 17.36 -3.76 7.69
CA LYS A 84 18.76 -3.94 8.10
C LYS A 84 19.74 -3.80 6.93
N GLN A 85 19.41 -4.40 5.79
CA GLN A 85 20.27 -4.43 4.61
C GLN A 85 20.24 -3.09 3.84
N VAL A 86 19.04 -2.57 3.59
CA VAL A 86 18.87 -1.38 2.74
C VAL A 86 19.02 -0.09 3.54
N ARG A 87 18.59 -0.07 4.81
CA ARG A 87 18.43 1.13 5.63
C ARG A 87 17.68 2.23 4.86
N PRO A 88 16.46 1.94 4.38
CA PRO A 88 15.76 2.82 3.46
C PRO A 88 15.41 4.14 4.15
N ASP A 89 15.31 5.18 3.33
CA ASP A 89 14.79 6.48 3.73
C ASP A 89 13.26 6.49 3.63
N ARG A 90 12.67 5.54 2.89
CA ARG A 90 11.22 5.32 2.82
C ARG A 90 10.83 3.87 2.59
N LEU A 91 9.72 3.46 3.18
CA LEU A 91 9.14 2.13 3.03
C LEU A 91 7.71 2.22 2.49
N PHE A 92 7.43 1.44 1.44
CA PHE A 92 6.08 1.14 0.99
C PHE A 92 5.75 -0.30 1.32
N ILE A 93 4.52 -0.56 1.76
CA ILE A 93 4.02 -1.91 2.01
C ILE A 93 2.76 -2.10 1.17
N GLU A 94 2.79 -3.12 0.32
CA GLU A 94 1.66 -3.57 -0.48
C GLU A 94 1.10 -4.87 0.13
N PRO A 95 0.05 -4.79 0.97
CA PRO A 95 -0.60 -5.98 1.48
C PRO A 95 -1.43 -6.69 0.41
N SER A 96 -1.76 -7.96 0.65
CA SER A 96 -2.67 -8.70 -0.22
C SER A 96 -4.06 -8.06 -0.27
N GLY A 97 -4.80 -8.31 -1.34
CA GLY A 97 -6.13 -7.73 -1.57
C GLY A 97 -7.18 -8.06 -0.51
N ALA A 98 -6.94 -9.03 0.37
CA ALA A 98 -7.82 -9.40 1.48
C ALA A 98 -7.14 -9.23 2.87
N GLY A 99 -6.09 -8.41 2.96
CA GLY A 99 -5.31 -8.26 4.19
C GLY A 99 -6.07 -7.63 5.36
N HIS A 100 -5.78 -8.07 6.58
CA HIS A 100 -6.21 -7.41 7.81
C HIS A 100 -5.28 -6.22 8.11
N LEU A 101 -5.64 -5.04 7.59
CA LEU A 101 -4.82 -3.81 7.70
C LEU A 101 -4.61 -3.39 9.15
N SER A 102 -5.60 -3.60 10.01
CA SER A 102 -5.50 -3.36 11.45
C SER A 102 -4.33 -4.13 12.09
N ASN A 103 -4.13 -5.40 11.71
CA ASN A 103 -3.09 -6.24 12.28
C ASN A 103 -1.69 -5.77 11.86
N ILE A 104 -1.54 -5.34 10.60
CA ILE A 104 -0.28 -4.78 10.09
C ILE A 104 0.01 -3.45 10.80
N LYS A 105 -1.00 -2.56 10.90
CA LYS A 105 -0.88 -1.27 11.61
C LYS A 105 -0.47 -1.48 13.06
N GLN A 106 -1.15 -2.36 13.79
CA GLN A 106 -0.86 -2.68 15.18
C GLN A 106 0.55 -3.26 15.36
N LEU A 107 0.99 -4.13 14.46
CA LEU A 107 2.33 -4.69 14.50
C LEU A 107 3.39 -3.59 14.32
N LEU A 108 3.24 -2.71 13.32
CA LEU A 108 4.19 -1.64 13.02
C LEU A 108 4.18 -0.52 14.07
N GLN A 109 3.05 -0.30 14.74
CA GLN A 109 2.93 0.62 15.88
C GLN A 109 3.34 -0.02 17.21
N GLY A 110 3.69 -1.30 17.22
CA GLY A 110 4.12 -2.01 18.42
C GLY A 110 5.54 -1.63 18.88
N PRO A 111 5.94 -2.03 20.11
CA PRO A 111 7.21 -1.62 20.73
C PRO A 111 8.47 -1.86 19.90
N PHE A 112 8.48 -2.94 19.09
CA PHE A 112 9.61 -3.30 18.25
C PHE A 112 9.82 -2.36 17.06
N TYR A 113 8.75 -1.75 16.54
CA TYR A 113 8.77 -0.99 15.29
C TYR A 113 8.46 0.49 15.46
N GLN A 114 7.77 0.90 16.53
CA GLN A 114 7.33 2.28 16.74
C GLN A 114 8.46 3.33 16.73
N GLN A 115 9.70 2.94 17.05
CA GLN A 115 10.89 3.80 16.99
C GLN A 115 11.69 3.66 15.68
N VAL A 116 11.36 2.66 14.86
CA VAL A 116 12.06 2.32 13.62
C VAL A 116 11.30 2.83 12.40
N VAL A 117 9.97 2.69 12.40
CA VAL A 117 9.08 3.09 11.32
C VAL A 117 8.02 4.06 11.81
N GLN A 118 7.76 5.09 11.02
CA GLN A 118 6.65 6.02 11.22
C GLN A 118 5.52 5.59 10.30
N VAL A 119 4.52 4.92 10.85
CA VAL A 119 3.33 4.50 10.09
C VAL A 119 2.53 5.74 9.67
N LYS A 120 2.40 5.94 8.36
CA LYS A 120 1.59 6.98 7.75
C LYS A 120 0.13 6.52 7.60
N PRO A 121 -0.83 7.45 7.36
CA PRO A 121 -2.21 7.08 7.09
C PRO A 121 -2.32 6.00 6.01
N ILE A 122 -3.13 4.99 6.28
CA ILE A 122 -3.38 3.87 5.38
C ILE A 122 -4.20 4.35 4.21
N ILE A 123 -3.71 4.12 3.00
CA ILE A 123 -4.38 4.47 1.75
C ILE A 123 -5.00 3.21 1.19
N CYS A 124 -6.30 3.23 0.90
CA CYS A 124 -6.97 2.16 0.18
C CYS A 124 -7.39 2.64 -1.20
N ILE A 125 -6.87 1.99 -2.23
CA ILE A 125 -7.24 2.23 -3.62
C ILE A 125 -8.49 1.43 -3.95
N LEU A 126 -9.52 2.14 -4.38
CA LEU A 126 -10.74 1.65 -4.98
C LEU A 126 -10.66 1.86 -6.49
N SER A 127 -11.11 0.88 -7.29
CA SER A 127 -11.25 1.05 -8.73
C SER A 127 -12.70 1.24 -9.13
N GLU A 128 -12.93 2.01 -10.19
CA GLU A 128 -14.26 2.22 -10.74
C GLU A 128 -14.94 0.90 -11.12
N TRP A 129 -14.21 -0.04 -11.74
CA TRP A 129 -14.78 -1.33 -12.15
C TRP A 129 -15.26 -2.16 -10.95
N GLN A 130 -14.55 -2.13 -9.82
CA GLN A 130 -14.97 -2.81 -8.59
C GLN A 130 -16.21 -2.15 -7.98
N LEU A 131 -16.29 -0.82 -8.04
CA LEU A 131 -17.45 -0.07 -7.54
C LEU A 131 -18.67 -0.23 -8.46
N SER A 132 -18.44 -0.47 -9.75
CA SER A 132 -19.50 -0.69 -10.76
C SER A 132 -20.08 -2.11 -10.68
N ASP A 133 -19.27 -3.09 -10.30
CA ASP A 133 -19.71 -4.48 -10.15
C ASP A 133 -20.34 -4.71 -8.77
N GLN A 134 -21.64 -5.00 -8.75
CA GLN A 134 -22.40 -5.24 -7.52
C GLN A 134 -21.80 -6.36 -6.67
N LYS A 135 -21.20 -7.41 -7.26
CA LYS A 135 -20.57 -8.50 -6.51
C LYS A 135 -19.39 -8.01 -5.67
N TYR A 136 -18.64 -7.02 -6.16
CA TYR A 136 -17.55 -6.40 -5.40
C TYR A 136 -18.07 -5.33 -4.45
N ALA A 137 -18.95 -4.46 -4.93
CA ALA A 137 -19.45 -3.33 -4.16
C ALA A 137 -20.27 -3.75 -2.92
N GLU A 138 -20.94 -4.90 -2.97
CA GLU A 138 -21.69 -5.48 -1.83
C GLU A 138 -20.89 -6.53 -1.05
N ASN A 139 -19.65 -6.82 -1.45
CA ASN A 139 -18.80 -7.76 -0.75
C ASN A 139 -18.41 -7.22 0.63
N LYS A 140 -18.76 -7.96 1.69
CA LYS A 140 -18.46 -7.57 3.08
C LYS A 140 -16.96 -7.39 3.34
N ASN A 141 -16.11 -8.21 2.73
CA ASN A 141 -14.65 -8.09 2.88
C ASN A 141 -14.12 -6.85 2.16
N TYR A 142 -14.67 -6.50 1.00
CA TYR A 142 -14.33 -5.28 0.27
C TYR A 142 -14.67 -4.03 1.12
N GLN A 143 -15.88 -3.99 1.66
CA GLN A 143 -16.34 -2.90 2.53
C GLN A 143 -15.53 -2.83 3.83
N ALA A 144 -15.24 -3.97 4.46
CA ALA A 144 -14.43 -4.03 5.68
C ALA A 144 -12.98 -3.61 5.45
N LEU A 145 -12.40 -3.92 4.29
CA LEU A 145 -11.06 -3.46 3.91
C LEU A 145 -11.03 -1.94 3.76
N ALA A 146 -11.99 -1.38 3.03
CA ALA A 146 -12.12 0.06 2.85
C ALA A 146 -12.32 0.80 4.18
N ALA A 147 -13.15 0.27 5.08
CA ALA A 147 -13.42 0.85 6.39
C ALA A 147 -12.20 0.88 7.34
N GLN A 148 -11.19 0.04 7.10
CA GLN A 148 -9.94 0.04 7.89
C GLN A 148 -8.93 1.09 7.44
N ALA A 149 -9.15 1.74 6.29
CA ALA A 149 -8.21 2.71 5.74
C ALA A 149 -8.47 4.11 6.28
N ASP A 150 -7.39 4.88 6.45
CA ASP A 150 -7.46 6.27 6.89
C ASP A 150 -7.84 7.20 5.71
N LYS A 151 -7.55 6.79 4.47
CA LYS A 151 -7.85 7.51 3.23
C LYS A 151 -8.35 6.56 2.15
N LEU A 152 -9.49 6.90 1.54
CA LEU A 152 -10.03 6.19 0.40
C LEU A 152 -9.69 6.95 -0.88
N CYS A 153 -9.06 6.26 -1.82
CA CYS A 153 -8.56 6.86 -3.04
C CYS A 153 -9.11 6.13 -4.27
N ILE A 154 -9.45 6.88 -5.30
CA ILE A 154 -9.92 6.36 -6.59
C ILE A 154 -8.85 6.67 -7.63
N LYS A 155 -8.45 5.66 -8.40
CA LYS A 155 -7.53 5.89 -9.51
C LYS A 155 -8.28 6.59 -10.65
N SER A 156 -7.75 7.72 -11.09
CA SER A 156 -8.21 8.57 -12.20
C SER A 156 -9.54 9.29 -11.97
N HIS A 157 -10.68 8.67 -12.25
CA HIS A 157 -12.00 9.32 -12.15
C HIS A 157 -13.11 8.29 -11.98
N LEU A 158 -14.32 8.77 -11.68
CA LEU A 158 -15.55 7.99 -11.76
C LEU A 158 -16.46 8.60 -12.83
N SER A 159 -16.86 7.77 -13.78
CA SER A 159 -17.80 8.05 -14.87
C SER A 159 -19.06 7.19 -14.80
N ASN A 160 -18.96 5.99 -14.24
CA ASN A 160 -20.05 5.04 -14.12
C ASN A 160 -21.01 5.41 -12.98
N GLU A 161 -22.31 5.49 -13.26
CA GLU A 161 -23.33 5.89 -12.29
C GLU A 161 -23.40 4.98 -11.07
N GLN A 162 -23.28 3.66 -11.26
CA GLN A 162 -23.29 2.69 -10.17
C GLN A 162 -22.05 2.85 -9.30
N ALA A 163 -20.88 3.07 -9.92
CA ALA A 163 -19.65 3.35 -9.17
C ALA A 163 -19.77 4.63 -8.34
N ILE A 164 -20.31 5.71 -8.91
CA ILE A 164 -20.56 6.97 -8.20
C ILE A 164 -21.52 6.75 -7.03
N LYS A 165 -22.62 6.02 -7.25
CA LYS A 165 -23.60 5.68 -6.21
C LYS A 165 -22.96 4.90 -5.07
N MET A 166 -22.11 3.91 -5.37
CA MET A 166 -21.44 3.10 -4.36
C MET A 166 -20.32 3.87 -3.65
N ALA A 167 -19.57 4.69 -4.38
CA ALA A 167 -18.56 5.58 -3.82
C ALA A 167 -19.15 6.52 -2.74
N ARG A 168 -20.36 7.05 -2.97
CA ARG A 168 -21.11 7.87 -2.00
C ARG A 168 -21.50 7.14 -0.71
N LYS A 169 -21.53 5.80 -0.70
CA LYS A 169 -21.82 5.02 0.51
C LYS A 169 -20.61 4.94 1.44
N TYR A 170 -19.40 5.15 0.93
CA TYR A 170 -18.22 5.29 1.78
C TYR A 170 -18.20 6.68 2.40
N ALA A 171 -17.64 6.82 3.61
CA ALA A 171 -17.52 8.10 4.28
C ALA A 171 -16.53 9.02 3.51
N PRO A 172 -16.99 10.08 2.82
CA PRO A 172 -16.09 11.02 2.14
C PRO A 172 -15.22 11.78 3.17
N PRO A 173 -14.07 12.33 2.77
CA PRO A 173 -13.64 12.60 1.39
C PRO A 173 -13.03 11.40 0.66
N LEU A 174 -13.32 11.29 -0.64
CA LEU A 174 -12.63 10.43 -1.59
C LEU A 174 -11.57 11.24 -2.32
N TYR A 175 -10.37 10.71 -2.46
CA TYR A 175 -9.26 11.38 -3.15
C TYR A 175 -9.02 10.74 -4.52
N PHE A 176 -8.79 11.55 -5.55
CA PHE A 176 -8.56 11.06 -6.91
C PHE A 176 -7.07 11.10 -7.21
N LEU A 177 -6.50 9.94 -7.56
CA LEU A 177 -5.07 9.76 -7.80
C LEU A 177 -4.80 9.54 -9.29
N GLN A 178 -3.85 10.26 -9.85
CA GLN A 178 -3.48 10.14 -11.27
C GLN A 178 -2.18 9.32 -11.49
N GLY A 179 -1.47 8.99 -10.42
CA GLY A 179 -0.14 8.38 -10.48
C GLY A 179 0.94 9.38 -10.89
N THR A 180 0.83 10.62 -10.42
CA THR A 180 1.70 11.76 -10.75
C THR A 180 2.56 12.17 -9.55
N LYS A 181 3.50 13.09 -9.76
CA LYS A 181 4.27 13.69 -8.65
C LYS A 181 3.38 14.36 -7.59
N THR A 182 2.26 14.97 -7.99
CA THR A 182 1.30 15.56 -7.06
C THR A 182 0.72 14.53 -6.09
N ASP A 183 0.52 13.29 -6.56
CA ASP A 183 0.05 12.19 -5.71
C ASP A 183 1.12 11.77 -4.71
N LEU A 184 2.40 11.78 -5.10
CA LEU A 184 3.50 11.58 -4.17
C LEU A 184 3.53 12.68 -3.10
N ASP A 185 3.46 13.94 -3.51
CA ASP A 185 3.44 15.09 -2.58
C ASP A 185 2.25 15.03 -1.62
N PHE A 186 1.09 14.56 -2.09
CA PHE A 186 -0.09 14.30 -1.25
C PHE A 186 0.22 13.25 -0.17
N ILE A 187 0.77 12.10 -0.58
CA ILE A 187 1.08 10.99 0.33
C ILE A 187 2.15 11.36 1.35
N GLU A 188 3.08 12.24 0.98
CA GLU A 188 4.14 12.73 1.86
C GLU A 188 3.65 13.67 2.96
N ARG A 189 2.60 14.44 2.67
CA ARG A 189 2.01 15.41 3.60
C ARG A 189 1.08 14.78 4.63
N LEU A 190 0.60 13.55 4.37
CA LEU A 190 -0.16 12.74 5.32
C LEU A 190 0.71 12.29 6.50
#